data_AF-S4PCF5-F1
#
_entry.id   AF-S4PCF5-F1
#
_cell.length_a   1.000
_cell.length_b   1.000
_cell.length_c   1.000
_cell.angle_alpha   90.00
_cell.angle_beta   90.00
_cell.angle_gamma   90.00
#
_symmetry.space_group_name_H-M   'P 1'
#
loop_
_entity.id
_entity.type
_entity.pdbx_description
1 polymer ?
#
loop_
_entity_poly.entity_id
_entity_poly.type
_entity_poly.pdbx_seq_one_letter_code
_entity_poly.pdbx_strand_id
1 'polypeptide(L)'
;MFSWLKKEGEKTESIENVVEGLKRIYRTKLLPLELHYQFHDFHSPQLEEPDFDAKPMILLVGQYSTGKTTFIKYLLERDFPG
;
A
#
# COMPACT_ATOMS: atom_id res chain seq x y z
N MET A 1 21.73 39.86 13.61
CA MET A 1 22.00 38.43 13.92
C MET A 1 20.84 37.96 14.78
N PHE A 2 19.91 37.12 14.37
CA PHE A 2 19.99 35.84 13.67
C PHE A 2 18.74 35.67 12.77
N SER A 3 18.89 35.76 11.45
CA SER A 3 17.78 35.57 10.48
C SER A 3 17.45 34.09 10.22
N TRP A 4 18.26 33.17 10.77
CA TRP A 4 18.10 31.72 10.58
C TRP A 4 17.09 31.09 11.54
N LEU A 5 16.63 31.82 12.56
CA LEU A 5 15.55 31.39 13.46
C LEU A 5 14.15 31.76 12.93
N LYS A 6 13.99 31.99 11.62
CA LYS A 6 12.68 31.84 10.99
C LYS A 6 12.54 30.36 10.72
N LYS A 7 11.96 29.63 11.69
CA LYS A 7 11.33 28.34 11.44
C LYS A 7 10.34 28.60 10.31
N GLU A 8 10.72 28.26 9.08
CA GLU A 8 9.76 28.14 7.99
C GLU A 8 8.67 27.25 8.55
N GLY A 9 7.48 27.81 8.73
CA GLY A 9 6.35 27.02 9.17
C GLY A 9 6.29 25.82 8.24
N GLU A 10 6.28 24.61 8.81
CA GLU A 10 6.02 23.40 8.06
C GLU A 10 4.85 23.72 7.15
N LYS A 11 5.11 23.83 5.84
CA LYS A 11 4.03 23.83 4.88
C LYS A 11 3.43 22.46 5.02
N THR A 12 2.36 22.35 5.80
CA THR A 12 1.50 21.19 5.79
C THR A 12 0.96 21.14 4.37
N GLU A 13 1.66 20.40 3.51
CA GLU A 13 1.17 20.12 2.18
C GLU A 13 -0.17 19.43 2.39
N SER A 14 -1.24 20.13 2.01
CA SER A 14 -2.59 19.61 2.11
C SER A 14 -2.69 18.43 1.14
N ILE A 15 -2.58 17.23 1.68
CA ILE A 15 -2.76 16.01 0.92
C ILE A 15 -4.26 15.87 0.68
N GLU A 16 -4.71 16.06 -0.57
CA GLU A 16 -6.12 15.90 -0.95
C GLU A 16 -6.56 14.43 -0.86
N ASN A 17 -5.64 13.48 -1.07
CA ASN A 17 -5.88 12.04 -1.00
C ASN A 17 -4.74 11.32 -0.28
N VAL A 18 -5.07 10.60 0.81
CA VAL A 18 -4.11 9.84 1.62
C VAL A 18 -3.27 8.87 0.79
N VAL A 19 -3.87 8.21 -0.20
CA VAL A 19 -3.16 7.25 -1.07
C VAL A 19 -2.03 7.94 -1.83
N GLU A 20 -2.28 9.13 -2.38
CA GLU A 20 -1.27 9.91 -3.09
C GLU A 20 -0.15 10.37 -2.15
N GLY A 21 -0.52 10.75 -0.92
CA GLY A 21 0.44 11.04 0.14
C GLY A 21 1.38 9.88 0.43
N LEU A 22 0.84 8.67 0.55
CA LEU A 22 1.61 7.45 0.81
C LEU A 22 2.56 7.10 -0.34
N LYS A 23 2.06 7.14 -1.59
CA LYS A 23 2.89 6.95 -2.80
C LYS A 23 4.06 7.89 -2.83
N ARG A 24 3.81 9.18 -2.57
CA ARG A 24 4.83 10.22 -2.55
C ARG A 24 5.87 9.98 -1.47
N ILE A 25 5.45 9.61 -0.26
CA ILE A 25 6.38 9.31 0.84
C ILE A 25 7.24 8.08 0.49
N TYR A 26 6.63 7.01 -0.02
CA TYR A 26 7.36 5.81 -0.45
C TYR A 26 8.46 6.17 -1.46
N ARG A 27 8.11 6.88 -2.54
CA ARG A 27 9.04 7.26 -3.60
C ARG A 27 10.15 8.20 -3.16
N THR A 28 9.84 9.18 -2.32
CA THR A 28 10.77 10.26 -1.97
C THR A 28 11.65 9.94 -0.77
N LYS A 29 11.21 9.04 0.12
CA LYS A 29 11.89 8.75 1.38
C LYS A 29 12.35 7.29 1.51
N LEU A 30 11.49 6.34 1.12
CA LEU A 30 11.69 4.93 1.45
C LEU A 30 12.42 4.19 0.32
N LEU A 31 11.95 4.32 -0.92
CA LEU A 31 12.54 3.68 -2.12
C LEU A 31 14.04 3.97 -2.29
N PRO A 32 14.56 5.21 -2.11
CA PRO A 32 16.00 5.45 -2.22
C PRO A 32 16.82 4.67 -1.19
N LEU A 33 16.27 4.44 0.01
CA LEU A 33 16.92 3.68 1.07
C LEU A 33 16.88 2.18 0.75
N GLU A 34 15.74 1.66 0.29
CA GLU A 34 15.61 0.26 -0.13
C GLU A 34 16.59 -0.08 -1.26
N LEU A 35 16.75 0.82 -2.24
CA LEU A 35 17.71 0.66 -3.33
C LEU A 35 19.16 0.72 -2.85
N HIS A 36 19.49 1.67 -1.97
CA HIS A 36 20.86 1.86 -1.47
C HIS A 36 21.38 0.62 -0.72
N TYR A 37 20.51 -0.07 0.02
CA TYR A 37 20.85 -1.27 0.78
C TYR A 37 20.38 -2.57 0.13
N GLN A 38 19.94 -2.52 -1.13
CA GLN A 38 19.47 -3.70 -1.89
C GLN A 38 18.39 -4.51 -1.15
N PHE A 39 17.48 -3.85 -0.45
CA PHE A 39 16.45 -4.49 0.38
C PHE A 39 15.63 -5.55 -0.38
N HIS A 40 15.39 -5.32 -1.67
CA HIS A 40 14.59 -6.18 -2.53
C HIS A 40 15.22 -7.55 -2.80
N ASP A 41 16.53 -7.68 -2.62
CA ASP A 41 17.24 -8.96 -2.78
C ASP A 41 17.06 -9.86 -1.54
N PHE A 42 16.54 -9.33 -0.43
CA PHE A 42 16.44 -10.04 0.86
C PHE A 42 15.02 -10.23 1.39
N HIS A 43 14.14 -9.24 1.20
CA HIS A 43 12.85 -9.21 1.90
C HIS A 43 11.65 -9.17 0.95
N SER A 44 11.40 -8.02 0.33
CA SER A 44 10.22 -7.78 -0.51
C SER A 44 10.61 -6.93 -1.71
N PRO A 45 9.97 -7.13 -2.88
CA PRO A 45 10.20 -6.30 -4.06
C PRO A 45 9.73 -4.85 -3.87
N GLN A 46 10.14 -3.98 -4.80
CA GLN A 46 9.72 -2.58 -4.84
C GLN A 46 8.21 -2.50 -4.99
N LEU A 47 7.57 -1.54 -4.31
CA LEU A 47 6.15 -1.29 -4.48
C LEU A 47 5.92 -0.54 -5.81
N GLU A 48 4.95 -1.03 -6.57
CA GLU A 48 4.48 -0.45 -7.82
C GLU A 48 3.16 0.32 -7.62
N GLU A 49 2.71 1.05 -8.64
CA GLU A 49 1.42 1.77 -8.59
C GLU A 49 0.23 0.88 -8.17
N PRO A 50 0.09 -0.37 -8.66
CA PRO A 50 -1.02 -1.23 -8.26
C PRO A 50 -1.03 -1.59 -6.78
N ASP A 51 0.11 -1.58 -6.08
CA ASP A 51 0.15 -1.89 -4.65
C ASP A 51 -0.57 -0.83 -3.80
N PHE A 52 -0.80 0.36 -4.38
CA PHE A 52 -1.55 1.44 -3.76
C PHE A 52 -2.97 1.58 -4.32
N ASP A 53 -3.15 1.34 -5.62
CA ASP A 53 -4.41 1.62 -6.33
C ASP A 53 -5.32 0.40 -6.53
N ALA A 54 -4.81 -0.81 -6.31
CA ALA A 54 -5.59 -2.03 -6.53
C ALA A 54 -6.83 -2.06 -5.61
N LYS A 55 -7.86 -2.75 -6.09
CA LYS A 55 -9.05 -3.02 -5.28
C LYS A 55 -8.64 -3.86 -4.06
N PRO A 56 -9.19 -3.56 -2.86
CA PRO A 56 -8.96 -4.37 -1.68
C PRO A 56 -9.26 -5.85 -1.95
N MET A 57 -8.37 -6.73 -1.48
CA MET A 57 -8.46 -8.17 -1.67
C MET A 57 -8.83 -8.88 -0.38
N ILE A 58 -9.64 -9.93 -0.48
CA ILE A 58 -10.00 -10.82 0.64
C ILE A 58 -9.45 -12.20 0.32
N LEU A 59 -8.53 -12.69 1.15
CA LEU A 59 -7.97 -14.04 1.04
C LEU A 59 -8.68 -14.98 2.03
N LEU A 60 -9.33 -16.02 1.51
CA LEU A 60 -9.99 -17.07 2.32
C LEU A 60 -9.11 -18.31 2.40
N VAL A 61 -8.63 -18.64 3.60
CA VAL A 61 -7.78 -19.81 3.86
C VAL A 61 -8.51 -20.81 4.76
N GLY A 62 -8.38 -22.11 4.49
CA GLY A 62 -9.00 -23.16 5.29
C GLY A 62 -8.87 -24.54 4.62
N GLN A 63 -9.05 -25.60 5.39
CA GLN A 63 -8.92 -26.99 4.92
C GLN A 63 -9.99 -27.40 3.88
N TYR A 64 -9.87 -28.60 3.33
CA TYR A 64 -10.88 -29.14 2.42
C TYR A 64 -12.28 -29.15 3.07
N SER A 65 -13.32 -28.89 2.28
CA SER A 65 -14.73 -28.90 2.70
C SER A 65 -15.12 -27.96 3.85
N THR A 66 -14.35 -26.91 4.11
CA THR A 66 -14.71 -25.87 5.10
C THR A 66 -15.65 -24.78 4.54
N GLY A 67 -16.21 -24.96 3.35
CA GLY A 67 -17.20 -24.02 2.79
C GLY A 67 -16.65 -22.73 2.17
N LYS A 68 -15.34 -22.62 1.89
CA LYS A 68 -14.73 -21.40 1.28
C LYS A 68 -15.43 -20.98 -0.02
N THR A 69 -15.61 -21.90 -0.96
CA THR A 69 -16.30 -21.63 -2.22
C THR A 69 -17.76 -21.25 -1.97
N THR A 70 -18.44 -21.97 -1.09
CA THR A 70 -19.82 -21.67 -0.69
C THR A 70 -19.95 -20.28 -0.08
N PHE A 71 -18.98 -19.85 0.73
CA PHE A 71 -18.95 -18.52 1.33
C PHE A 71 -18.84 -17.42 0.27
N ILE A 72 -17.98 -17.59 -0.75
CA ILE A 72 -17.91 -16.62 -1.86
C ILE A 72 -19.24 -16.59 -2.63
N LYS A 73 -19.83 -17.75 -2.94
CA LYS A 73 -21.15 -17.82 -3.61
C LYS A 73 -22.24 -17.12 -2.80
N TYR A 74 -22.21 -17.30 -1.48
CA TYR A 74 -23.14 -16.67 -0.55
C TYR A 74 -23.00 -15.14 -0.58
N LEU A 75 -21.78 -14.61 -0.53
CA LEU A 75 -21.54 -13.16 -0.62
C LEU A 75 -21.90 -12.56 -1.98
N LEU A 76 -21.73 -13.32 -3.07
CA LEU A 76 -22.04 -12.86 -4.42
C LEU A 76 -23.50 -13.08 -4.80
N GLU A 77 -24.25 -13.88 -4.03
CA GLU A 77 -25.61 -14.34 -4.33
C GLU A 77 -25.75 -14.99 -5.72
N ARG A 78 -24.66 -15.52 -6.26
CA ARG A 78 -24.59 -16.18 -7.58
C ARG A 78 -23.41 -17.12 -7.69
N ASP A 79 -23.47 -18.00 -8.69
CA ASP A 79 -22.31 -18.75 -9.13
C ASP A 79 -21.26 -17.83 -9.76
N PHE A 80 -20.00 -18.16 -9.57
CA PHE A 80 -18.85 -17.48 -10.15
C PHE A 80 -17.94 -18.50 -10.83
N PRO A 81 -17.25 -18.12 -11.93
CA PRO A 81 -16.24 -18.98 -12.54
C PRO A 81 -15.12 -19.22 -11.53
N GLY A 82 -14.87 -20.50 -11.23
CA GLY A 82 -13.76 -20.95 -10.40
C GLY A 82 -12.50 -21.13 -11.20
#